data_AF-A0A949Y800-F1
#
_entry.id   AF-A0A949Y800-F1
#
_cell.length_a   1.000
_cell.length_b   1.000
_cell.length_c   1.000
_cell.angle_alpha   90.00
_cell.angle_beta   90.00
_cell.angle_gamma   90.00
#
_symmetry.space_group_name_H-M   'P 1'
#
loop_
_entity.id
_entity.type
_entity.pdbx_description
1 polymer ?
#
loop_
_entity_poly.entity_id
_entity_poly.type
_entity_poly.pdbx_seq_one_letter_code
_entity_poly.pdbx_strand_id
1 'polypeptide(L)'
;MYSDWEQALVRITQEAMANSLKHASARRFEVVLQFEEKGLTLQLRDDGVGFVKAAENTGEVTATSSGLGIPGMEERCRALGGKLSIVSQAGKGTAIQVIAPASTCRRRWFW
;
A
#
# COMPACT_ATOMS: atom_id res chain seq x y z
N MET A 1 7.69 -18.53 12.55
CA MET A 1 6.56 -17.59 12.71
C MET A 1 7.03 -16.27 12.13
N TYR A 2 6.40 -15.76 11.08
CA TYR A 2 6.78 -14.47 10.50
C TYR A 2 6.44 -13.33 11.48
N SER A 3 7.28 -12.31 11.53
CA SER A 3 6.97 -11.06 12.23
C SER A 3 5.69 -10.43 11.68
N ASP A 4 4.98 -9.69 12.53
CA ASP A 4 3.74 -9.01 12.14
C ASP A 4 3.95 -8.07 10.95
N TRP A 5 5.14 -7.48 10.84
CA TRP A 5 5.55 -6.65 9.71
C TRP A 5 5.69 -7.41 8.40
N GLU A 6 6.33 -8.58 8.40
CA GLU A 6 6.41 -9.41 7.19
C GLU A 6 5.02 -9.78 6.67
N GLN A 7 4.12 -10.17 7.58
CA GLN A 7 2.74 -10.48 7.22
C GLN A 7 1.99 -9.27 6.68
N ALA A 8 2.12 -8.11 7.33
CA ALA A 8 1.49 -6.87 6.88
C ALA A 8 1.97 -6.44 5.49
N LEU A 9 3.29 -6.44 5.26
CA LEU A 9 3.88 -6.05 3.97
C LEU A 9 3.45 -6.99 2.83
N VAL A 10 3.40 -8.31 3.09
CA VAL A 10 2.89 -9.29 2.12
C VAL A 10 1.43 -9.02 1.79
N ARG A 11 0.57 -8.80 2.81
CA ARG A 11 -0.85 -8.53 2.60
C ARG A 11 -1.10 -7.21 1.88
N ILE A 12 -0.35 -6.16 2.21
CA ILE A 12 -0.44 -4.86 1.52
C ILE A 12 -0.02 -5.02 0.05
N THR A 13 1.07 -5.73 -0.22
CA THR A 13 1.54 -5.98 -1.59
C THR A 13 0.53 -6.80 -2.40
N GLN A 14 -0.04 -7.85 -1.80
CA GLN A 14 -1.07 -8.68 -2.45
C GLN A 14 -2.33 -7.88 -2.78
N GLU A 15 -2.80 -7.05 -1.84
CA GLU A 15 -3.98 -6.21 -2.05
C GLU A 15 -3.74 -5.17 -3.14
N ALA A 16 -2.58 -4.50 -3.13
CA ALA A 16 -2.20 -3.55 -4.17
C ALA A 16 -2.10 -4.19 -5.56
N MET A 17 -1.49 -5.38 -5.65
CA MET A 17 -1.39 -6.13 -6.88
C MET A 17 -2.77 -6.59 -7.38
N ALA A 18 -3.63 -7.05 -6.47
CA ALA A 18 -5.01 -7.42 -6.81
C ALA A 18 -5.80 -6.21 -7.34
N ASN A 19 -5.63 -5.03 -6.74
CA ASN A 19 -6.24 -3.79 -7.22
C ASN A 19 -5.72 -3.42 -8.60
N SER A 20 -4.41 -3.52 -8.83
CA SER A 20 -3.81 -3.27 -10.14
C SER A 20 -4.37 -4.21 -11.22
N LEU A 21 -4.49 -5.51 -10.92
CA LEU A 21 -4.99 -6.52 -11.85
C LEU A 21 -6.48 -6.34 -12.16
N LYS A 22 -7.29 -6.00 -11.15
CA LYS A 22 -8.75 -5.87 -11.29
C LYS A 22 -9.19 -4.53 -11.87
N HIS A 23 -8.46 -3.46 -11.58
CA HIS A 23 -8.96 -2.10 -11.79
C HIS A 23 -8.06 -1.22 -12.63
N ALA A 24 -6.74 -1.44 -12.64
CA ALA A 24 -5.81 -0.47 -13.21
C ALA A 24 -5.60 -0.64 -14.72
N SER A 25 -5.89 -1.81 -15.31
CA SER A 25 -5.45 -2.14 -16.68
C SER A 25 -3.96 -1.83 -16.91
N ALA A 26 -3.16 -1.96 -15.85
CA ALA A 26 -1.74 -1.65 -15.83
C ALA A 26 -0.94 -2.68 -16.65
N ARG A 27 0.14 -2.22 -17.27
CA ARG A 27 1.10 -3.07 -17.98
C ARG A 27 2.28 -3.45 -17.11
N ARG A 28 2.57 -2.63 -16.10
CA ARG A 28 3.69 -2.80 -15.18
C ARG A 28 3.22 -2.58 -13.75
N PHE A 29 3.68 -3.47 -12.88
CA PHE A 29 3.59 -3.31 -11.43
C PHE A 29 5.00 -3.42 -10.85
N GLU A 30 5.44 -2.38 -10.13
CA GLU A 30 6.75 -2.27 -9.52
C GLU A 30 6.65 -2.41 -8.01
N VAL A 31 7.58 -3.16 -7.43
CA VAL A 31 7.73 -3.36 -5.98
C VAL A 31 9.17 -3.03 -5.60
N VAL A 32 9.33 -2.05 -4.72
CA VAL A 32 10.64 -1.63 -4.20
C VAL A 32 10.62 -1.73 -2.68
N LEU A 33 11.57 -2.48 -2.11
CA LEU A 33 11.76 -2.59 -0.68
C LEU A 33 13.14 -2.03 -0.31
N GLN A 34 13.15 -0.98 0.51
CA GLN A 34 14.37 -0.29 0.95
C GLN A 34 14.52 -0.42 2.46
N PHE A 35 15.74 -0.70 2.90
CA PHE A 35 16.11 -0.76 4.31
C PHE A 35 17.06 0.38 4.61
N GLU A 36 16.73 1.15 5.64
CA GLU A 36 17.45 2.35 6.06
C GLU A 36 17.65 2.31 7.58
N GLU A 37 18.52 3.17 8.12
CA GLU A 37 18.75 3.25 9.57
C GLU A 37 17.45 3.54 10.35
N LYS A 38 16.54 4.32 9.77
CA LYS A 38 15.28 4.73 10.38
C LYS A 38 14.16 3.71 10.24
N GLY A 39 14.36 2.64 9.45
CA GLY A 39 13.37 1.58 9.27
C GLY A 39 13.35 0.99 7.87
N LEU A 40 12.16 0.66 7.40
CA LEU A 40 11.92 0.08 6.09
C LEU A 40 10.89 0.90 5.32
N THR A 41 11.12 1.04 4.02
CA THR A 41 10.17 1.65 3.08
C THR A 41 9.79 0.63 2.02
N LEU A 42 8.48 0.37 1.87
CA LEU A 42 7.93 -0.38 0.74
C LEU A 42 7.26 0.62 -0.21
N GLN A 43 7.61 0.57 -1.49
CA GLN A 43 6.95 1.32 -2.55
C GLN A 43 6.33 0.34 -3.55
N LEU A 44 5.06 0.58 -3.90
CA LEU A 44 4.31 -0.18 -4.87
C LEU A 44 3.79 0.79 -5.92
N ARG A 45 4.01 0.53 -7.21
CA ARG A 45 3.55 1.41 -8.29
C ARG A 45 2.97 0.62 -9.44
N ASP A 46 1.84 1.06 -9.97
CA ASP A 46 1.33 0.62 -11.25
C ASP A 46 1.27 1.78 -12.25
N ASP A 47 1.31 1.45 -13.54
CA ASP A 47 1.20 2.40 -14.65
C ASP A 47 -0.20 2.43 -15.28
N GLY A 48 -1.23 2.05 -14.50
CA GLY A 48 -2.58 1.89 -15.00
C GLY A 48 -3.39 3.18 -15.10
N VAL A 49 -4.70 3.04 -15.19
CA VAL A 49 -5.65 4.16 -15.36
C VAL A 49 -5.78 5.03 -14.12
N GLY A 50 -5.29 4.59 -12.95
CA GLY A 50 -5.44 5.30 -11.68
C GLY A 50 -6.89 5.51 -11.25
N PHE A 51 -7.10 6.20 -10.14
CA PHE A 51 -8.42 6.54 -9.62
C PHE A 51 -8.38 7.86 -8.83
N VAL A 52 -9.56 8.44 -8.59
CA VAL A 52 -9.72 9.58 -7.68
C VAL A 52 -10.38 9.05 -6.42
N LYS A 53 -9.70 9.17 -5.27
CA LYS A 53 -10.31 8.82 -3.96
C LYS A 53 -11.40 9.86 -3.70
N ALA A 54 -12.67 9.45 -3.69
CA ALA A 54 -13.75 10.33 -3.29
C ALA A 54 -13.47 10.81 -1.85
N ALA A 55 -13.55 12.11 -1.62
CA ALA A 55 -13.45 12.65 -0.27
C ALA A 55 -14.62 12.08 0.56
N GLU A 56 -14.35 11.59 1.76
CA GLU A 56 -15.33 10.95 2.65
C GLU A 56 -16.54 11.83 3.03
N ASN A 57 -16.55 13.10 2.59
CA ASN A 57 -17.50 14.15 3.00
C ASN A 57 -18.53 14.55 1.92
N THR A 58 -18.45 14.01 0.71
CA THR A 58 -19.44 14.29 -0.35
C THR A 58 -20.23 13.01 -0.58
N GLY A 59 -21.49 12.97 -0.11
CA GLY A 59 -22.39 11.82 -0.22
C GLY A 59 -22.75 11.37 -1.65
N GLU A 60 -21.95 11.73 -2.65
CA GLU A 60 -21.98 11.19 -4.00
C GLU A 60 -21.07 9.95 -4.08
N VAL A 61 -21.71 8.79 -4.02
CA VAL A 61 -21.10 7.51 -4.35
C VAL A 61 -20.93 7.45 -5.87
N THR A 62 -19.87 8.02 -6.40
CA THR A 62 -19.45 7.70 -7.78
C THR A 62 -18.89 6.29 -7.77
N ALA A 63 -19.58 5.41 -8.49
CA ALA A 63 -19.37 3.99 -8.56
C ALA A 63 -17.90 3.61 -8.82
N THR A 64 -17.22 3.10 -7.79
CA THR A 64 -16.32 1.93 -7.83
C THR A 64 -15.64 1.78 -6.46
N SER A 65 -15.89 0.66 -5.79
CA SER A 65 -15.26 0.18 -4.55
C SER A 65 -15.78 0.76 -3.22
N SER A 66 -16.85 0.16 -2.72
CA SER A 66 -17.02 -0.17 -1.30
C SER A 66 -15.95 -1.20 -0.85
N GLY A 67 -14.68 -0.96 -1.21
CA GLY A 67 -13.59 -1.91 -1.06
C GLY A 67 -12.93 -1.74 0.30
N LEU A 68 -13.01 -2.77 1.14
CA LEU A 68 -12.24 -2.85 2.39
C LEU A 68 -10.72 -2.95 2.15
N GLY A 69 -10.27 -3.00 0.89
CA GLY A 69 -8.87 -3.13 0.51
C GLY A 69 -7.99 -1.99 1.01
N ILE A 70 -8.27 -0.75 0.60
CA ILE A 70 -7.50 0.43 1.01
C ILE A 70 -7.62 0.69 2.52
N PRO A 71 -8.82 0.77 3.12
CA PRO A 71 -8.95 0.92 4.57
C PRO A 71 -8.25 -0.19 5.35
N GLY A 72 -8.31 -1.43 4.86
CA GLY A 72 -7.62 -2.56 5.48
C GLY A 72 -6.10 -2.49 5.38
N MET A 73 -5.55 -1.95 4.29
CA MET A 73 -4.11 -1.68 4.17
C MET A 73 -3.66 -0.58 5.14
N GLU A 74 -4.41 0.53 5.19
CA GLU A 74 -4.15 1.66 6.10
C GLU A 74 -4.20 1.18 7.56
N GLU A 75 -5.23 0.41 7.93
CA GLU A 75 -5.40 -0.13 9.29
C GLU A 75 -4.25 -1.05 9.69
N ARG A 76 -3.88 -2.02 8.84
CA ARG A 76 -2.78 -2.95 9.12
C ARG A 76 -1.46 -2.20 9.36
N CYS A 77 -1.17 -1.20 8.54
CA CYS A 77 0.04 -0.41 8.69
C CYS A 77 0.03 0.41 10.00
N ARG A 78 -1.10 1.07 10.29
CA ARG A 78 -1.30 1.89 11.48
C ARG A 78 -1.20 1.06 12.77
N ALA A 79 -1.76 -0.16 12.77
CA ALA A 79 -1.74 -1.07 13.91
C ALA A 79 -0.31 -1.46 14.35
N LEU A 80 0.65 -1.43 13.42
CA LEU A 80 2.07 -1.72 13.69
C LEU A 80 2.91 -0.46 13.92
N GLY A 81 2.28 0.71 14.01
CA GLY A 81 2.92 2.00 14.22
C GLY A 81 3.58 2.58 12.96
N GLY A 82 3.22 2.09 11.78
CA GLY A 82 3.71 2.65 10.51
C GLY A 82 2.82 3.73 9.92
N LYS A 83 3.21 4.16 8.72
CA LYS A 83 2.44 5.07 7.89
C LYS A 83 2.27 4.49 6.50
N LEU A 84 1.05 4.60 5.95
CA LEU A 84 0.74 4.27 4.58
C LEU A 84 0.22 5.52 3.88
N SER A 85 0.72 5.80 2.69
CA SER A 85 0.20 6.86 1.82
C SER A 85 -0.09 6.31 0.44
N ILE A 86 -1.18 6.76 -0.17
CA ILE A 86 -1.59 6.39 -1.52
C ILE A 86 -1.73 7.66 -2.34
N VAL A 87 -1.10 7.67 -3.51
CA VAL A 87 -1.26 8.71 -4.52
C VAL A 87 -1.75 8.03 -5.79
N SER A 88 -2.90 8.44 -6.29
CA SER A 88 -3.43 7.95 -7.56
C SER A 88 -3.96 9.13 -8.36
N GLN A 89 -3.77 9.08 -9.68
CA GLN A 89 -4.31 10.08 -10.59
C GLN A 89 -4.81 9.39 -11.85
N ALA A 90 -5.98 9.83 -12.33
CA ALA A 90 -6.55 9.37 -13.59
C ALA A 90 -5.52 9.48 -14.73
N GLY A 91 -5.27 8.36 -15.41
CA GLY A 91 -4.32 8.20 -16.50
C GLY A 91 -2.83 8.13 -16.09
N LYS A 92 -2.49 8.14 -14.79
CA LYS A 92 -1.10 8.10 -14.31
C LYS A 92 -0.77 6.95 -13.37
N GLY A 93 -1.70 6.02 -13.18
CA GLY A 93 -1.54 4.87 -12.30
C GLY A 93 -1.69 5.21 -10.82
N THR A 94 -1.26 4.27 -9.99
CA THR A 94 -1.31 4.37 -8.52
C THR A 94 0.06 4.11 -7.91
N ALA A 95 0.40 4.86 -6.87
CA ALA A 95 1.57 4.67 -6.04
C ALA A 95 1.16 4.52 -4.57
N ILE A 96 1.68 3.49 -3.91
CA ILE A 96 1.51 3.24 -2.48
C ILE A 96 2.88 3.25 -1.83
N GLN A 97 3.01 3.93 -0.70
CA GLN A 97 4.21 3.92 0.13
C GLN A 97 3.85 3.50 1.54
N VAL A 98 4.62 2.57 2.09
CA VAL A 98 4.57 2.15 3.49
C VAL A 98 5.90 2.48 4.14
N ILE A 99 5.83 3.13 5.30
CA ILE A 99 6.98 3.43 6.15
C ILE A 99 6.81 2.63 7.45
N ALA A 100 7.73 1.69 7.68
CA ALA A 100 7.80 0.87 8.88
C ALA A 100 8.97 1.35 9.76
N PRO A 101 8.74 1.98 10.92
CA PRO A 101 9.81 2.50 11.77
C PRO A 101 10.73 1.39 12.29
N ALA A 102 12.04 1.68 12.41
CA ALA A 102 13.01 0.73 12.98
C ALA A 102 12.66 0.30 14.41
N SER A 103 11.95 1.14 15.18
CA SER A 103 11.51 0.83 16.54
C SER A 103 10.51 -0.32 16.62
N THR A 104 9.68 -0.50 15.58
CA THR A 104 8.62 -1.52 15.54
C THR A 104 8.92 -2.63 14.53
N CYS A 105 9.75 -2.36 13.53
CA CYS A 105 10.16 -3.31 12.49
C CYS A 105 11.56 -3.89 12.76
N ARG A 106 11.95 -4.06 14.03
CA ARG A 106 13.32 -4.44 14.41
C ARG A 106 13.76 -5.72 13.70
N ARG A 107 14.78 -5.57 12.86
CA ARG A 107 15.49 -6.66 12.21
C ARG A 107 16.22 -7.51 13.25
N ARG A 108 15.95 -8.81 13.24
CA ARG A 108 16.88 -9.86 13.68
C ARG A 108 17.40 -10.55 12.42
N TRP A 109 18.22 -9.84 11.64
CA TRP A 109 18.86 -10.38 10.43
C TRP A 109 20.36 -10.17 10.57
N PHE A 110 20.95 -10.93 11.49
CA PHE A 110 22.36 -11.25 11.44
C PHE A 110 22.42 -12.58 10.66
N TRP A 111 23.11 -12.56 9.51
CA TRP A 111 23.55 -13.80 8.87
C TRP A 111 24.50 -14.54 9.81
#